data_AF-A0A955DGW3-F1
#
_entry.id   AF-A0A955DGW3-F1
#
_cell.length_a   1.000
_cell.length_b   1.000
_cell.length_c   1.000
_cell.angle_alpha   90.00
_cell.angle_beta   90.00
_cell.angle_gamma   90.00
#
_symmetry.space_group_name_H-M   'P 1'
#
loop_
_entity.id
_entity.type
_entity.pdbx_description
1 polymer ?
#
loop_
_entity_poly.entity_id
_entity_poly.type
_entity_poly.pdbx_seq_one_letter_code
_entity_poly.pdbx_strand_id
1 'polypeptide(L)'
;MHAYRLLAATVLASGLTLGASAGSHLWDFSQVFSNADGTVQFIELHEVTGANGETQLAGKSIFSDVTGNQFTFPTNLQPPTGFKYLLLATQDYADLPGAPTPDFIIPAGFFAAGGDVLRYHVYDTWSIPAGAVPLDCVHSLTRHQGAAVNFATNFAGASGSVDPCPCPTDLDGSNVVDAADLAMLLAVWGDCTRCAADFDGDGTVGAADLATMLANWGACPN
;
A
#
# COMPACT_ATOMS: atom_id res chain seq x y z
N MET A 1 66.25 48.77 5.88
CA MET A 1 65.74 47.85 4.83
C MET A 1 66.18 46.45 5.22
N HIS A 2 65.39 45.42 5.52
CA HIS A 2 63.95 45.18 5.61
C HIS A 2 63.80 43.98 6.59
N ALA A 3 62.96 44.08 7.61
CA ALA A 3 62.62 42.96 8.49
C ALA A 3 61.27 42.39 8.06
N TYR A 4 61.24 41.15 7.55
CA TYR A 4 59.99 40.44 7.25
C TYR A 4 59.46 39.80 8.54
N ARG A 5 58.32 40.29 9.03
CA ARG A 5 57.54 39.65 10.09
C ARG A 5 56.59 38.64 9.45
N LEU A 6 56.80 37.36 9.72
CA LEU A 6 55.85 36.29 9.40
C LEU A 6 54.69 36.35 10.39
N LEU A 7 53.50 36.74 9.91
CA LEU A 7 52.23 36.58 10.62
C LEU A 7 51.72 35.16 10.34
N ALA A 8 51.75 34.29 11.35
CA ALA A 8 51.06 33.01 11.31
C ALA A 8 49.57 33.25 11.58
N ALA A 9 48.74 33.17 10.55
CA ALA A 9 47.29 33.17 10.68
C ALA A 9 46.82 31.74 10.98
N THR A 10 46.47 31.46 12.23
CA THR A 10 45.78 30.24 12.62
C THR A 10 44.32 30.33 12.16
N VAL A 11 44.01 29.69 11.04
CA VAL A 11 42.62 29.44 10.64
C VAL A 11 42.11 28.28 11.50
N LEU A 12 41.30 28.58 12.52
CA LEU A 12 40.49 27.56 13.18
C LEU A 12 39.37 27.16 12.21
N ALA A 13 39.56 26.06 11.49
CA ALA A 13 38.47 25.38 10.81
C ALA A 13 37.63 24.67 11.88
N SER A 14 36.59 25.34 12.38
CA SER A 14 35.53 24.68 13.14
C SER A 14 34.81 23.71 12.20
N GLY A 15 35.24 22.46 12.23
CA GLY A 15 34.58 21.36 11.53
C GLY A 15 33.16 21.21 12.07
N LEU A 16 32.19 21.71 11.33
CA LEU A 16 30.82 21.21 11.42
C LEU A 16 30.88 19.75 10.99
N THR A 17 31.00 18.84 11.96
CA THR A 17 30.63 17.45 11.74
C THR A 17 29.12 17.46 11.52
N LEU A 18 28.69 17.62 10.26
CA LEU A 18 27.38 17.16 9.85
C LEU A 18 27.44 15.65 10.05
N GLY A 19 27.03 15.18 11.22
CA GLY A 19 26.87 13.75 11.47
C GLY A 19 25.95 13.23 10.39
N ALA A 20 26.51 12.46 9.46
CA ALA A 20 25.71 11.70 8.51
C ALA A 20 24.89 10.75 9.37
N SER A 21 23.62 11.06 9.53
CA SER A 21 22.80 10.35 10.47
C SER A 21 22.21 9.14 9.76
N ALA A 22 22.63 7.96 10.23
CA ALA A 22 22.32 6.65 9.66
C ALA A 22 21.10 6.05 10.38
N GLY A 23 19.96 6.74 10.34
CA GLY A 23 18.74 6.34 11.04
C GLY A 23 17.57 6.13 10.10
N SER A 24 17.76 5.52 8.93
CA SER A 24 16.64 5.24 8.01
C SER A 24 16.87 4.01 7.12
N HIS A 25 17.90 3.23 7.37
CA HIS A 25 18.43 2.21 6.47
C HIS A 25 18.03 0.78 6.84
N LEU A 26 17.36 0.59 7.98
CA LEU A 26 16.91 -0.72 8.46
C LEU A 26 15.41 -0.97 8.20
N TRP A 27 14.76 -0.07 7.47
CA TRP A 27 13.43 -0.27 6.92
C TRP A 27 13.55 -1.07 5.63
N ASP A 28 12.96 -2.27 5.64
CA ASP A 28 12.93 -3.16 4.49
C ASP A 28 11.49 -3.29 3.97
N PHE A 29 11.31 -3.53 2.67
CA PHE A 29 9.99 -3.92 2.18
C PHE A 29 9.56 -5.23 2.83
N SER A 30 8.31 -5.29 3.31
CA SER A 30 7.72 -6.49 3.90
C SER A 30 6.62 -7.07 3.01
N GLN A 31 5.74 -6.23 2.48
CA GLN A 31 4.51 -6.65 1.83
C GLN A 31 4.06 -5.62 0.79
N VAL A 32 3.47 -6.11 -0.31
CA VAL A 32 2.77 -5.28 -1.30
C VAL A 32 1.46 -5.93 -1.71
N PHE A 33 0.47 -5.10 -2.04
CA PHE A 33 -0.84 -5.54 -2.48
C PHE A 33 -1.36 -4.64 -3.59
N SER A 34 -2.12 -5.21 -4.53
CA SER A 34 -2.85 -4.49 -5.55
C SER A 34 -4.13 -5.24 -5.91
N ASN A 35 -5.24 -4.54 -6.04
CA ASN A 35 -6.36 -5.06 -6.85
C ASN A 35 -6.01 -4.99 -8.35
N ALA A 36 -6.85 -5.59 -9.19
CA ALA A 36 -6.58 -5.80 -10.62
C ALA A 36 -6.34 -4.50 -11.42
N ASP A 37 -7.02 -3.41 -11.07
CA ASP A 37 -6.89 -2.11 -11.75
C ASP A 37 -5.90 -1.14 -11.07
N GLY A 38 -5.35 -1.52 -9.91
CA GLY A 38 -4.40 -0.73 -9.15
C GLY A 38 -4.99 0.48 -8.42
N THR A 39 -6.33 0.58 -8.33
CA THR A 39 -7.00 1.64 -7.56
C THR A 39 -6.79 1.47 -6.06
N VAL A 40 -6.79 0.22 -5.58
CA VAL A 40 -6.43 -0.15 -4.21
C VAL A 40 -5.06 -0.80 -4.21
N GLN A 41 -4.08 -0.11 -3.64
CA GLN A 41 -2.73 -0.63 -3.43
C GLN A 41 -2.21 -0.27 -2.04
N PHE A 42 -1.34 -1.12 -1.51
CA PHE A 42 -0.47 -0.73 -0.41
C PHE A 42 0.95 -1.30 -0.57
N ILE A 43 1.89 -0.62 0.08
CA ILE A 43 3.28 -1.00 0.29
C ILE A 43 3.55 -0.90 1.79
N GLU A 44 4.06 -1.96 2.38
CA GLU A 44 4.46 -2.00 3.77
C GLU A 44 5.99 -2.10 3.87
N LEU A 45 6.57 -1.28 4.75
CA LEU A 45 7.94 -1.40 5.21
C LEU A 45 7.96 -1.93 6.65
N HIS A 46 8.99 -2.68 7.03
CA HIS A 46 9.19 -3.20 8.38
C HIS A 46 10.61 -2.90 8.85
N GLU A 47 10.75 -2.38 10.06
CA GLU A 47 12.06 -2.28 10.72
C GLU A 47 12.43 -3.65 11.29
N VAL A 48 13.47 -4.28 10.74
CA VAL A 48 13.73 -5.71 10.97
C VAL A 48 14.66 -6.04 12.14
N THR A 49 15.31 -5.04 12.75
CA THR A 49 16.39 -5.28 13.73
C THR A 49 16.02 -4.97 15.17
N GLY A 50 14.89 -4.32 15.41
CA GLY A 50 14.50 -3.78 16.71
C GLY A 50 15.14 -2.42 17.02
N ALA A 51 15.74 -1.75 16.03
CA ALA A 51 16.39 -0.46 16.21
C ALA A 51 15.37 0.66 16.40
N ASN A 52 15.49 1.40 17.51
CA ASN A 52 14.58 2.50 17.85
C ASN A 52 14.99 3.87 17.27
N GLY A 53 16.09 3.93 16.52
CA GLY A 53 16.65 5.16 15.97
C GLY A 53 16.34 5.41 14.50
N GLU A 54 15.55 4.55 13.85
CA GLU A 54 15.30 4.56 12.40
C GLU A 54 14.26 5.62 11.99
N THR A 55 14.47 6.85 12.45
CA THR A 55 13.51 7.95 12.38
C THR A 55 13.65 8.85 11.16
N GLN A 56 14.76 8.78 10.41
CA GLN A 56 15.22 9.84 9.52
C GLN A 56 14.74 9.72 8.08
N LEU A 57 13.43 9.63 7.94
CA LEU A 57 12.77 9.45 6.65
C LEU A 57 12.67 10.73 5.82
N ALA A 58 12.68 11.93 6.42
CA ALA A 58 12.45 13.16 5.66
C ALA A 58 13.39 13.28 4.45
N GLY A 59 12.80 13.44 3.26
CA GLY A 59 13.52 13.51 1.99
C GLY A 59 14.04 12.17 1.44
N LYS A 60 13.77 11.04 2.11
CA LYS A 60 13.91 9.69 1.55
C LYS A 60 12.70 9.37 0.70
N SER A 61 12.82 8.39 -0.18
CA SER A 61 11.75 8.09 -1.13
C SER A 61 11.59 6.60 -1.40
N ILE A 62 10.38 6.21 -1.76
CA ILE A 62 10.06 4.94 -2.41
C ILE A 62 9.83 5.22 -3.90
N PHE A 63 10.35 4.35 -4.76
CA PHE A 63 10.21 4.42 -6.21
C PHE A 63 9.69 3.11 -6.78
N SER A 64 8.88 3.23 -7.84
CA SER A 64 8.58 2.14 -8.77
C SER A 64 9.36 2.38 -10.06
N ASP A 65 10.17 1.41 -10.47
CA ASP A 65 10.96 1.50 -11.70
C ASP A 65 10.07 1.40 -12.96
N VAL A 66 8.94 0.68 -12.88
CA VAL A 66 8.06 0.47 -14.03
C VAL A 66 7.11 1.64 -14.26
N THR A 67 6.47 2.15 -13.20
CA THR A 67 5.52 3.27 -13.34
C THR A 67 6.22 4.63 -13.35
N GLY A 68 7.43 4.71 -12.79
CA GLY A 68 8.16 5.97 -12.58
C GLY A 68 7.63 6.79 -11.40
N ASN A 69 6.65 6.28 -10.64
CA ASN A 69 6.12 6.97 -9.48
C ASN A 69 7.14 7.02 -8.34
N GLN A 70 7.10 8.14 -7.60
CA GLN A 70 7.95 8.39 -6.44
C GLN A 70 7.11 8.97 -5.30
N PHE A 71 7.24 8.38 -4.12
CA PHE A 71 6.77 8.99 -2.87
C PHE A 71 7.97 9.48 -2.08
N THR A 72 7.95 10.73 -1.58
CA THR A 72 9.00 11.27 -0.73
C THR A 72 8.45 11.56 0.65
N PHE A 73 9.06 10.96 1.68
CA PHE A 73 8.61 11.14 3.05
C PHE A 73 8.75 12.61 3.48
N PRO A 74 7.67 13.23 3.99
CA PRO A 74 7.66 14.66 4.29
C PRO A 74 8.37 14.99 5.61
N THR A 75 8.40 14.04 6.55
CA THR A 75 8.86 14.26 7.93
C THR A 75 9.61 13.05 8.48
N ASN A 76 10.41 13.28 9.52
CA ASN A 76 10.99 12.20 10.32
C ASN A 76 9.95 11.59 11.26
N LEU A 77 10.11 10.32 11.57
CA LEU A 77 9.28 9.61 12.55
C LEU A 77 9.68 9.98 13.98
N GLN A 78 8.80 9.65 14.93
CA GLN A 78 9.15 9.65 16.35
C GLN A 78 9.55 8.23 16.78
N PRO A 79 10.54 8.06 17.65
CA PRO A 79 10.84 6.76 18.25
C PRO A 79 9.68 6.32 19.18
N PRO A 80 9.51 5.01 19.46
CA PRO A 80 10.36 3.89 19.01
C PRO A 80 10.01 3.41 17.59
N THR A 81 11.04 3.03 16.83
CA THR A 81 10.90 2.44 15.48
C THR A 81 11.15 0.93 15.47
N GLY A 82 11.62 0.34 16.56
CA GLY A 82 12.00 -1.07 16.59
C GLY A 82 10.81 -1.99 16.30
N PHE A 83 10.95 -2.89 15.31
CA PHE A 83 9.89 -3.81 14.86
C PHE A 83 8.57 -3.13 14.48
N LYS A 84 8.62 -1.85 14.13
CA LYS A 84 7.46 -1.11 13.64
C LYS A 84 7.30 -1.33 12.14
N TYR A 85 6.09 -1.05 11.67
CA TYR A 85 5.74 -1.05 10.26
C TYR A 85 5.45 0.36 9.77
N LEU A 86 5.56 0.59 8.48
CA LEU A 86 5.06 1.79 7.82
C LEU A 86 4.15 1.35 6.68
N LEU A 87 2.93 1.85 6.70
CA LEU A 87 1.92 1.56 5.69
C LEU A 87 1.77 2.75 4.75
N LEU A 88 2.15 2.56 3.49
CA LEU A 88 1.84 3.50 2.40
C LEU A 88 0.73 2.89 1.56
N ALA A 89 -0.38 3.59 1.37
CA ALA A 89 -1.50 3.05 0.60
C ALA A 89 -2.25 4.11 -0.20
N THR A 90 -3.01 3.66 -1.18
CA THR A 90 -3.90 4.51 -1.99
C THR A 90 -5.03 5.11 -1.15
N GLN A 91 -5.64 6.21 -1.61
CA GLN A 91 -6.81 6.77 -0.94
C GLN A 91 -7.97 5.76 -0.88
N ASP A 92 -8.21 5.02 -1.97
CA ASP A 92 -9.29 4.02 -2.02
C ASP A 92 -9.07 2.91 -0.99
N TYR A 93 -7.82 2.48 -0.74
CA TYR A 93 -7.48 1.60 0.38
C TYR A 93 -7.87 2.21 1.74
N ALA A 94 -7.53 3.49 1.96
CA ALA A 94 -7.79 4.17 3.22
C ALA A 94 -9.28 4.33 3.51
N ASP A 95 -10.11 4.36 2.47
CA ASP A 95 -11.56 4.50 2.56
C ASP A 95 -12.28 3.15 2.75
N LEU A 96 -11.58 2.02 2.65
CA LEU A 96 -12.16 0.70 2.87
C LEU A 96 -12.54 0.48 4.34
N PRO A 97 -13.74 -0.06 4.62
CA PRO A 97 -14.14 -0.44 5.96
C PRO A 97 -13.15 -1.44 6.58
N GLY A 98 -12.64 -1.12 7.77
CA GLY A 98 -11.72 -2.00 8.51
C GLY A 98 -10.25 -1.91 8.06
N ALA A 99 -9.93 -1.12 7.04
CA ALA A 99 -8.55 -0.87 6.65
C ALA A 99 -7.78 -0.16 7.78
N PRO A 100 -6.59 -0.64 8.15
CA PRO A 100 -5.65 0.15 8.95
C PRO A 100 -5.40 1.49 8.28
N THR A 101 -5.50 2.59 9.03
CA THR A 101 -5.21 3.93 8.50
C THR A 101 -3.77 3.98 7.98
N PRO A 102 -3.52 4.29 6.70
CA PRO A 102 -2.17 4.40 6.17
C PRO A 102 -1.38 5.52 6.88
N ASP A 103 -0.09 5.29 7.09
CA ASP A 103 0.82 6.34 7.59
C ASP A 103 1.04 7.41 6.51
N PHE A 104 1.01 6.99 5.24
CA PHE A 104 1.16 7.88 4.09
C PHE A 104 0.23 7.47 2.94
N ILE A 105 -0.33 8.47 2.26
CA ILE A 105 -1.12 8.26 1.04
C ILE A 105 -0.23 8.32 -0.20
N ILE A 106 -0.37 7.34 -1.08
CA ILE A 106 0.25 7.26 -2.41
C ILE A 106 -0.82 7.30 -3.51
N PRO A 107 -0.51 7.74 -4.74
CA PRO A 107 -1.46 7.69 -5.84
C PRO A 107 -1.84 6.26 -6.23
N ALA A 108 -3.03 6.08 -6.81
CA ALA A 108 -3.42 4.82 -7.47
C ALA A 108 -2.43 4.45 -8.58
N GLY A 109 -2.23 3.14 -8.78
CA GLY A 109 -1.26 2.62 -9.72
C GLY A 109 0.18 3.04 -9.40
N PHE A 110 0.52 3.18 -8.11
CA PHE A 110 1.87 3.56 -7.67
C PHE A 110 2.92 2.57 -8.16
N PHE A 111 2.63 1.28 -8.16
CA PHE A 111 3.53 0.24 -8.67
C PHE A 111 2.81 -0.71 -9.63
N ALA A 112 3.57 -1.39 -10.48
CA ALA A 112 3.03 -2.33 -11.46
C ALA A 112 2.90 -3.75 -10.86
N ALA A 113 1.66 -4.21 -10.65
CA ALA A 113 1.43 -5.57 -10.16
C ALA A 113 1.84 -6.67 -11.16
N GLY A 114 1.92 -6.33 -12.45
CA GLY A 114 2.43 -7.19 -13.53
C GLY A 114 3.94 -7.44 -13.51
N GLY A 115 4.66 -7.00 -12.46
CA GLY A 115 6.10 -7.08 -12.30
C GLY A 115 6.72 -5.69 -12.19
N ASP A 116 7.59 -5.48 -11.20
CA ASP A 116 8.21 -4.17 -10.89
C ASP A 116 9.55 -4.34 -10.16
N VAL A 117 10.29 -3.25 -10.00
CA VAL A 117 11.37 -3.14 -9.04
C VAL A 117 11.05 -1.94 -8.14
N LEU A 118 10.73 -2.23 -6.88
CA LEU A 118 10.55 -1.20 -5.87
C LEU A 118 11.87 -0.87 -5.20
N ARG A 119 12.13 0.42 -4.97
CA ARG A 119 13.36 0.90 -4.34
C ARG A 119 13.03 1.81 -3.19
N TYR A 120 13.51 1.48 -2.01
CA TYR A 120 13.50 2.38 -0.87
C TYR A 120 14.86 3.07 -0.75
N HIS A 121 14.89 4.31 -1.25
CA HIS A 121 16.08 5.13 -1.36
C HIS A 121 17.27 4.33 -1.92
N VAL A 122 18.44 4.42 -1.29
CA VAL A 122 19.62 3.60 -1.61
C VAL A 122 19.76 2.37 -0.71
N TYR A 123 18.77 2.11 0.15
CA TYR A 123 18.91 1.16 1.27
C TYR A 123 18.35 -0.21 0.92
N ASP A 124 17.15 -0.25 0.36
CA ASP A 124 16.50 -1.52 0.02
C ASP A 124 15.95 -1.52 -1.41
N THR A 125 15.94 -2.69 -2.02
CA THR A 125 15.40 -2.93 -3.36
C THR A 125 14.70 -4.27 -3.40
N TRP A 126 13.51 -4.30 -3.98
CA TRP A 126 12.73 -5.50 -4.17
C TRP A 126 12.33 -5.66 -5.64
N SER A 127 12.95 -6.63 -6.31
CA SER A 127 12.51 -7.10 -7.63
C SER A 127 11.29 -8.02 -7.48
N ILE A 128 10.14 -7.56 -7.99
CA ILE A 128 8.87 -8.28 -8.01
C ILE A 128 8.71 -8.93 -9.38
N PRO A 129 8.71 -10.28 -9.47
CA PRO A 129 8.51 -10.97 -10.74
C PRO A 129 7.12 -10.71 -11.33
N ALA A 130 7.01 -10.82 -12.65
CA ALA A 130 5.71 -10.74 -13.31
C ALA A 130 4.76 -11.83 -12.80
N GLY A 131 3.53 -11.44 -12.46
CA GLY A 131 2.50 -12.33 -11.92
C GLY A 131 2.72 -12.77 -10.47
N ALA A 132 3.72 -12.21 -9.77
CA ALA A 132 3.96 -12.56 -8.37
C ALA A 132 3.00 -11.85 -7.39
N VAL A 133 2.50 -10.66 -7.75
CA VAL A 133 1.50 -9.95 -6.95
C VAL A 133 0.14 -10.56 -7.26
N PRO A 134 -0.53 -11.19 -6.27
CA PRO A 134 -1.90 -11.64 -6.46
C PRO A 134 -2.79 -10.43 -6.76
N LEU A 135 -3.67 -10.59 -7.74
CA LEU A 135 -4.69 -9.62 -8.13
C LEU A 135 -6.07 -10.09 -7.74
N ASP A 136 -6.09 -11.06 -6.84
CA ASP A 136 -7.29 -11.73 -6.43
C ASP A 136 -8.09 -10.82 -5.51
N CYS A 137 -7.46 -9.97 -4.67
CA CYS A 137 -8.04 -8.98 -3.74
C CYS A 137 -7.96 -9.35 -2.24
N VAL A 138 -7.65 -10.59 -1.91
CA VAL A 138 -7.46 -11.13 -0.56
C VAL A 138 -5.99 -11.31 -0.30
N HIS A 139 -5.20 -11.70 -1.31
CA HIS A 139 -3.79 -11.98 -1.12
C HIS A 139 -2.90 -10.81 -1.56
N SER A 140 -1.90 -10.57 -0.72
CA SER A 140 -0.74 -9.74 -0.97
C SER A 140 0.46 -10.60 -1.34
N LEU A 141 1.49 -9.98 -1.89
CA LEU A 141 2.82 -10.58 -1.97
C LEU A 141 3.65 -10.15 -0.76
N THR A 142 4.17 -11.12 -0.01
CA THR A 142 5.16 -10.89 1.05
C THR A 142 6.57 -11.12 0.51
N ARG A 143 7.55 -10.41 1.06
CA ARG A 143 8.94 -10.49 0.60
C ARG A 143 9.59 -11.86 0.83
N HIS A 144 9.17 -12.59 1.85
CA HIS A 144 9.83 -13.84 2.27
C HIS A 144 8.96 -15.09 2.20
N GLN A 145 7.63 -14.96 2.10
CA GLN A 145 6.69 -16.09 2.21
C GLN A 145 5.78 -16.24 0.98
N GLY A 146 5.96 -15.42 -0.07
CA GLY A 146 5.12 -15.46 -1.25
C GLY A 146 3.73 -14.87 -0.97
N ALA A 147 2.70 -15.39 -1.64
CA ALA A 147 1.34 -14.92 -1.45
C ALA A 147 0.82 -15.22 -0.03
N ALA A 148 0.24 -14.23 0.63
CA ALA A 148 -0.41 -14.35 1.94
C ALA A 148 -1.57 -13.36 2.02
N VAL A 149 -2.50 -13.56 2.95
CA VAL A 149 -3.61 -12.60 3.18
C VAL A 149 -3.04 -11.18 3.31
N ASN A 150 -3.74 -10.20 2.73
CA ASN A 150 -3.37 -8.79 2.65
C ASN A 150 -3.47 -8.05 4.00
N PHE A 151 -2.87 -8.65 5.02
CA PHE A 151 -2.89 -8.21 6.40
C PHE A 151 -1.79 -7.18 6.66
N ALA A 152 -2.12 -5.91 6.47
CA ALA A 152 -1.19 -4.79 6.65
C ALA A 152 -1.18 -4.28 8.09
N THR A 153 -0.09 -3.62 8.49
CA THR A 153 0.12 -2.97 9.79
C THR A 153 0.67 -1.56 9.61
N ASN A 154 0.08 -0.56 10.27
CA ASN A 154 0.61 0.80 10.27
C ASN A 154 1.60 1.05 11.43
N PHE A 155 2.22 2.23 11.47
CA PHE A 155 3.20 2.59 12.51
C PHE A 155 2.61 2.60 13.93
N ALA A 156 1.33 2.94 14.06
CA ALA A 156 0.61 2.88 15.33
C ALA A 156 0.40 1.44 15.83
N GLY A 157 0.57 0.44 14.96
CA GLY A 157 0.34 -0.98 15.25
C GLY A 157 -1.10 -1.42 15.05
N ALA A 158 -1.93 -0.64 14.35
CA ALA A 158 -3.22 -1.11 13.88
C ALA A 158 -2.99 -2.03 12.68
N SER A 159 -3.65 -3.19 12.69
CA SER A 159 -3.51 -4.19 11.64
C SER A 159 -4.87 -4.72 11.20
N GLY A 160 -4.95 -5.16 9.94
CA GLY A 160 -6.18 -5.66 9.33
C GLY A 160 -5.97 -6.07 7.88
N SER A 161 -6.84 -6.96 7.41
CA SER A 161 -7.00 -7.27 5.99
C SER A 161 -8.04 -6.36 5.36
N VAL A 162 -7.95 -6.17 4.05
CA VAL A 162 -8.95 -5.42 3.29
C VAL A 162 -9.61 -6.32 2.25
N ASP A 163 -10.83 -5.99 1.85
CA ASP A 163 -11.50 -6.61 0.71
C ASP A 163 -11.90 -5.50 -0.28
N PRO A 164 -11.00 -5.18 -1.23
CA PRO A 164 -11.21 -4.13 -2.23
C PRO A 164 -11.88 -4.61 -3.50
N CYS A 165 -12.12 -5.92 -3.63
CA CYS A 165 -13.04 -6.47 -4.61
C CYS A 165 -14.27 -6.99 -3.88
N PRO A 166 -15.05 -6.14 -3.16
CA PRO A 166 -16.33 -6.61 -2.69
C PRO A 166 -17.08 -7.04 -3.94
N CYS A 167 -17.33 -8.34 -4.10
CA CYS A 167 -18.23 -8.85 -5.12
C CYS A 167 -19.60 -8.30 -4.77
N PRO A 168 -20.02 -7.15 -5.34
CA PRO A 168 -21.25 -6.53 -4.86
C PRO A 168 -22.43 -7.44 -5.18
N THR A 169 -22.24 -8.26 -6.22
CA THR A 169 -23.16 -9.22 -6.78
C THR A 169 -23.07 -10.60 -6.13
N ASP A 170 -22.16 -10.84 -5.19
CA ASP A 170 -22.19 -12.02 -4.30
C ASP A 170 -23.09 -11.67 -3.12
N LEU A 171 -24.38 -11.96 -3.29
CA LEU A 171 -25.44 -11.58 -2.38
C LEU A 171 -25.51 -12.52 -1.17
N ASP A 172 -25.02 -13.75 -1.28
CA ASP A 172 -25.01 -14.73 -0.19
C ASP A 172 -23.69 -14.82 0.59
N GLY A 173 -22.63 -14.17 0.09
CA GLY A 173 -21.31 -14.07 0.72
C GLY A 173 -20.49 -15.35 0.60
N SER A 174 -20.72 -16.14 -0.45
CA SER A 174 -20.05 -17.42 -0.68
C SER A 174 -18.69 -17.31 -1.37
N ASN A 175 -18.26 -16.10 -1.73
CA ASN A 175 -17.12 -15.76 -2.60
C ASN A 175 -17.26 -16.31 -4.03
N VAL A 176 -18.48 -16.60 -4.47
CA VAL A 176 -18.78 -17.01 -5.84
C VAL A 176 -20.09 -16.35 -6.25
N VAL A 177 -20.08 -15.62 -7.37
CA VAL A 177 -21.29 -15.11 -8.00
C VAL A 177 -21.87 -16.22 -8.89
N ASP A 178 -22.91 -16.90 -8.41
CA ASP A 178 -23.55 -17.98 -9.13
C ASP A 178 -25.09 -17.92 -9.15
N ALA A 179 -25.73 -19.08 -9.38
CA ALA A 179 -27.17 -19.17 -9.46
C ALA A 179 -27.87 -18.87 -8.12
N ALA A 180 -27.19 -19.00 -6.98
CA ALA A 180 -27.69 -18.62 -5.67
C ALA A 180 -27.88 -17.10 -5.60
N ASP A 181 -26.87 -16.32 -6.01
CA ASP A 181 -26.96 -14.86 -6.06
C ASP A 181 -27.98 -14.39 -7.07
N LEU A 182 -28.02 -15.02 -8.24
CA LEU A 182 -29.06 -14.73 -9.24
C LEU A 182 -30.46 -14.97 -8.68
N ALA A 183 -30.66 -16.04 -7.93
CA ALA A 183 -31.94 -16.30 -7.28
C ALA A 183 -32.28 -15.21 -6.25
N MET A 184 -31.29 -14.71 -5.51
CA MET A 184 -31.47 -13.60 -4.57
C MET A 184 -31.80 -12.29 -5.26
N LEU A 185 -31.14 -11.96 -6.37
CA LEU A 185 -31.44 -10.78 -7.19
C LEU A 185 -32.87 -10.86 -7.75
N LEU A 186 -33.23 -11.99 -8.36
CA LEU A 186 -34.56 -12.20 -8.93
C LEU A 186 -35.67 -12.21 -7.88
N ALA A 187 -35.37 -12.57 -6.62
CA ALA A 187 -36.32 -12.55 -5.52
C ALA A 187 -36.76 -11.14 -5.12
N VAL A 188 -35.97 -10.11 -5.46
CA VAL A 188 -36.25 -8.69 -5.15
C VAL A 188 -36.43 -7.85 -6.41
N TRP A 189 -36.74 -8.47 -7.56
CA TRP A 189 -36.95 -7.78 -8.83
C TRP A 189 -38.05 -6.71 -8.76
N GLY A 190 -37.77 -5.52 -9.28
CA GLY A 190 -38.67 -4.36 -9.24
C GLY A 190 -38.21 -3.31 -8.22
N ASP A 191 -39.14 -2.50 -7.73
CA ASP A 191 -38.83 -1.37 -6.84
C ASP A 191 -38.14 -1.84 -5.55
N CYS A 192 -36.95 -1.32 -5.30
CA CYS A 192 -36.12 -1.76 -4.18
C CYS A 192 -35.25 -0.60 -3.68
N THR A 193 -35.78 0.22 -2.79
CA THR A 193 -35.02 1.36 -2.26
C THR A 193 -33.94 0.86 -1.28
N ARG A 194 -32.68 0.78 -1.74
CA ARG A 194 -31.49 0.35 -0.97
C ARG A 194 -31.48 -1.10 -0.52
N CYS A 195 -31.79 -2.04 -1.41
CA CYS A 195 -31.43 -3.44 -1.17
C CYS A 195 -30.06 -3.77 -1.75
N ALA A 196 -29.48 -4.88 -1.29
CA ALA A 196 -28.17 -5.32 -1.72
C ALA A 196 -28.08 -5.62 -3.23
N ALA A 197 -29.21 -5.92 -3.88
CA ALA A 197 -29.26 -6.29 -5.31
C ALA A 197 -29.46 -5.09 -6.26
N ASP A 198 -29.63 -3.86 -5.75
CA ASP A 198 -29.69 -2.61 -6.52
C ASP A 198 -28.25 -2.06 -6.60
N PHE A 199 -27.52 -2.52 -7.62
CA PHE A 199 -26.08 -2.30 -7.75
C PHE A 199 -25.75 -0.94 -8.40
N ASP A 200 -26.64 -0.40 -9.22
CA ASP A 200 -26.46 0.91 -9.85
C ASP A 200 -27.11 2.07 -9.06
N GLY A 201 -27.92 1.73 -8.05
CA GLY A 201 -28.50 2.67 -7.10
C GLY A 201 -29.65 3.49 -7.67
N ASP A 202 -30.30 3.04 -8.75
CA ASP A 202 -31.41 3.74 -9.38
C ASP A 202 -32.75 3.57 -8.60
N GLY A 203 -32.75 2.72 -7.57
CA GLY A 203 -33.90 2.44 -6.72
C GLY A 203 -34.77 1.29 -7.21
N THR A 204 -34.35 0.59 -8.27
CA THR A 204 -35.00 -0.60 -8.82
C THR A 204 -33.99 -1.72 -9.07
N VAL A 205 -34.40 -2.97 -8.85
CA VAL A 205 -33.61 -4.15 -9.28
C VAL A 205 -34.15 -4.59 -10.62
N GLY A 206 -33.33 -4.45 -11.66
CA GLY A 206 -33.73 -4.66 -13.03
C GLY A 206 -32.65 -5.26 -13.93
N ALA A 207 -32.81 -5.00 -15.23
CA ALA A 207 -31.92 -5.56 -16.25
C ALA A 207 -30.49 -5.01 -16.15
N ALA A 208 -30.31 -3.79 -15.61
CA ALA A 208 -29.00 -3.19 -15.38
C ALA A 208 -28.24 -3.95 -14.27
N ASP A 209 -28.90 -4.22 -13.15
CA ASP A 209 -28.32 -5.00 -12.04
C ASP A 209 -28.01 -6.44 -12.46
N LEU A 210 -28.93 -7.06 -13.21
CA LEU A 210 -28.70 -8.39 -13.79
C LEU A 210 -27.49 -8.39 -14.72
N ALA A 211 -27.33 -7.37 -15.57
CA ALA A 211 -26.16 -7.26 -16.43
C ALA A 211 -24.88 -7.11 -15.62
N THR A 212 -24.90 -6.34 -14.53
CA THR A 212 -23.78 -6.20 -13.60
C THR A 212 -23.43 -7.54 -12.94
N MET A 213 -24.42 -8.29 -12.46
CA MET A 213 -24.21 -9.64 -11.89
C MET A 213 -23.62 -10.62 -12.91
N LEU A 214 -24.20 -10.69 -14.11
CA LEU A 214 -23.71 -11.60 -15.16
C LEU A 214 -22.32 -11.23 -15.66
N ALA A 215 -21.95 -9.94 -15.62
CA ALA A 215 -20.60 -9.49 -15.94
C ALA A 215 -19.55 -9.94 -14.90
N ASN A 216 -19.99 -10.21 -13.67
CA ASN A 216 -19.16 -10.67 -12.56
C ASN A 216 -19.40 -12.16 -12.23
N TRP A 217 -20.01 -12.93 -13.13
CA TRP A 217 -20.34 -14.34 -12.89
C TRP A 217 -19.10 -15.21 -12.70
N GLY A 218 -19.14 -16.08 -11.70
CA GLY A 218 -18.07 -17.00 -11.36
C GLY A 218 -17.45 -16.72 -10.00
N ALA A 219 -16.29 -17.31 -9.73
CA ALA A 219 -15.58 -17.05 -8.48
C ALA A 219 -15.31 -15.55 -8.36
N CYS A 220 -15.54 -15.01 -7.16
CA CYS A 220 -15.00 -13.71 -6.81
C CYS A 220 -13.49 -13.74 -7.03
N PRO A 221 -12.91 -12.70 -7.63
CA PRO A 221 -11.50 -12.43 -7.40
C PRO A 221 -11.36 -12.44 -5.87
N ASN A 222 -10.62 -13.44 -5.35
CA ASN A 222 -10.39 -13.56 -3.91
C ASN A 222 -9.42 -12.51 -3.49
#